data_AF-A0A962VFE5-F1
#
_entry.id   AF-A0A962VFE5-F1
#
_cell.length_a   1.000
_cell.length_b   1.000
_cell.length_c   1.000
_cell.angle_alpha   90.00
_cell.angle_beta   90.00
_cell.angle_gamma   90.00
#
_symmetry.space_group_name_H-M   'P 1'
#
loop_
_entity.id
_entity.type
_entity.pdbx_description
1 polymer ?
#
loop_
_entity_poly.entity_id
_entity_poly.type
_entity_poly.pdbx_seq_one_letter_code
_entity_poly.pdbx_strand_id
1 'polypeptide(L)'
;MADASKFKRRRTSLGTPPPLEEASTNLSEPEAAPSSLDDNANQLITPPRIDGRSRRRSNRTLQLNLRITPECDALLRHIADQENILLTEALERSVNSYAKKIAIK
;
A
#
# COMPACT_ATOMS: atom_id res chain seq x y z
N MET A 1 -25.07 -7.22 6.85
CA MET A 1 -24.96 -6.56 5.53
C MET A 1 -25.61 -5.19 5.63
N ALA A 2 -24.97 -4.13 5.14
CA ALA A 2 -25.53 -2.77 5.21
C ALA A 2 -26.60 -2.57 4.13
N ASP A 3 -27.74 -1.97 4.51
CA ASP A 3 -28.92 -1.82 3.66
C ASP A 3 -28.85 -0.53 2.82
N ALA A 4 -28.62 -0.67 1.51
CA ALA A 4 -28.44 0.43 0.56
C ALA A 4 -29.75 0.96 -0.05
N SER A 5 -30.91 0.48 0.41
CA SER A 5 -32.23 0.80 -0.15
C SER A 5 -32.63 2.29 -0.06
N LYS A 6 -32.01 3.08 0.83
CA LYS A 6 -32.24 4.54 0.95
C LYS A 6 -31.52 5.38 -0.12
N PHE A 7 -30.51 4.84 -0.80
CA PHE A 7 -29.75 5.58 -1.83
C PHE A 7 -30.40 5.59 -3.22
N LYS A 8 -31.44 4.77 -3.46
CA LYS A 8 -32.17 4.77 -4.74
C LYS A 8 -33.24 5.86 -4.84
N ARG A 9 -33.77 6.36 -3.72
CA ARG A 9 -34.85 7.37 -3.70
C ARG A 9 -34.41 8.80 -4.08
N ARG A 10 -33.10 9.09 -4.07
CA ARG A 10 -32.54 10.40 -4.46
C ARG A 10 -32.00 10.43 -5.90
N ARG A 11 -32.10 9.34 -6.66
CA ARG A 11 -31.53 9.25 -8.02
C ARG A 11 -32.43 9.81 -9.13
N THR A 12 -33.67 10.17 -8.82
CA THR A 12 -34.67 10.61 -9.83
C THR A 12 -34.99 12.10 -9.78
N SER A 13 -34.40 12.87 -8.86
CA SER A 13 -34.63 14.32 -8.77
C SER A 13 -33.48 14.96 -8.01
N LEU A 14 -32.48 15.45 -8.76
CA LEU A 14 -31.37 16.24 -8.24
C LEU A 14 -31.80 17.70 -7.95
N GLY A 15 -33.09 17.93 -7.68
CA GLY A 15 -33.67 19.27 -7.61
C GLY A 15 -33.64 19.99 -8.97
N THR A 16 -34.26 21.16 -9.01
CA THR A 16 -34.08 22.10 -10.13
C THR A 16 -32.63 22.59 -10.08
N PRO A 17 -31.87 22.55 -11.19
CA PRO A 17 -30.50 23.08 -11.18
C PRO A 17 -30.53 24.57 -10.80
N PRO A 18 -29.49 25.06 -10.11
CA PRO A 18 -29.38 26.48 -9.77
C PRO A 18 -29.38 27.35 -11.04
N PRO A 19 -29.88 28.60 -10.96
CA PRO A 19 -29.83 29.54 -12.06
C PRO A 19 -28.38 29.81 -12.49
N LEU A 20 -28.17 30.20 -13.75
CA LEU A 20 -26.85 30.42 -14.35
C LEU A 20 -25.99 31.45 -13.59
N GLU A 21 -26.63 32.41 -12.91
CA GLU A 21 -25.95 33.42 -12.08
C GLU A 21 -25.37 32.83 -10.77
N GLU A 22 -25.96 31.74 -10.27
CA GLU A 22 -25.45 30.98 -9.12
C GLU A 22 -24.43 29.90 -9.54
N ALA A 23 -24.27 29.67 -10.85
CA ALA A 23 -23.27 28.75 -11.36
C ALA A 23 -21.87 29.37 -11.25
N SER A 24 -20.90 28.58 -10.80
CA SER A 24 -19.51 29.03 -10.64
C SER A 24 -18.91 29.53 -11.96
N THR A 25 -18.20 30.65 -11.92
CA THR A 25 -17.45 31.24 -13.05
C THR A 25 -16.13 30.53 -13.37
N ASN A 26 -15.88 29.35 -12.79
CA ASN A 26 -14.66 28.56 -12.98
C ASN A 26 -14.26 28.34 -14.45
N LEU A 27 -15.21 28.39 -15.41
CA LEU A 27 -14.95 28.26 -16.84
C LEU A 27 -14.42 29.54 -17.51
N SER A 28 -14.68 30.71 -16.92
CA SER A 28 -14.23 32.02 -17.41
C SER A 28 -13.06 32.58 -16.59
N GLU A 29 -12.71 31.91 -15.49
CA GLU A 29 -11.55 32.27 -14.68
C GLU A 29 -10.26 31.89 -15.44
N PRO A 30 -9.25 32.78 -15.44
CA PRO A 30 -7.96 32.45 -16.03
C PRO A 30 -7.35 31.25 -15.32
N GLU A 31 -6.76 30.33 -16.07
CA GLU A 31 -5.99 29.20 -15.56
C GLU A 31 -4.66 29.71 -14.97
N ALA A 32 -4.75 30.42 -13.84
CA ALA A 32 -3.59 30.75 -13.04
C ALA A 32 -3.19 29.49 -12.28
N ALA A 33 -2.28 28.71 -12.86
CA ALA A 33 -1.56 27.69 -12.10
C ALA A 33 -0.97 28.38 -10.85
N PRO A 34 -1.15 27.83 -9.63
CA PRO A 34 -0.47 28.39 -8.48
C PRO A 34 1.01 28.42 -8.81
N SER A 35 1.57 29.63 -8.88
CA SER A 35 3.01 29.81 -8.95
C SER A 35 3.60 28.95 -7.84
N SER A 36 4.50 28.04 -8.18
CA SER A 36 5.30 27.26 -7.23
C SER A 36 6.17 28.23 -6.44
N LEU A 37 5.53 28.97 -5.54
CA LEU A 37 6.18 29.76 -4.51
C LEU A 37 6.67 28.75 -3.50
N ASP A 38 7.97 28.46 -3.65
CA ASP A 38 8.87 28.09 -2.58
C ASP A 38 8.66 26.70 -1.96
N ASP A 39 9.12 25.68 -2.69
CA ASP A 39 9.35 24.31 -2.20
C ASP A 39 10.31 24.19 -0.99
N ASN A 40 10.83 25.30 -0.44
CA ASN A 40 11.89 25.26 0.57
C ASN A 40 11.62 25.98 1.89
N ALA A 41 10.46 26.62 2.10
CA ALA A 41 10.23 27.39 3.34
C ALA A 41 9.28 26.74 4.36
N ASN A 42 8.62 25.62 4.03
CA ASN A 42 7.65 25.02 4.95
C ASN A 42 7.64 23.48 4.89
N GLN A 43 8.79 22.86 5.21
CA GLN A 43 8.78 21.52 5.80
C GLN A 43 8.20 21.62 7.23
N LEU A 44 6.91 21.95 7.32
CA LEU A 44 6.13 21.70 8.51
C LEU A 44 6.15 20.19 8.72
N ILE A 45 6.75 19.83 9.86
CA ILE A 45 6.98 18.54 10.49
C ILE A 45 5.67 17.75 10.58
N THR A 46 5.12 17.35 9.44
CA THR A 46 3.99 16.44 9.39
C THR A 46 4.62 15.06 9.27
N PRO A 47 4.53 14.19 10.30
CA PRO A 47 5.04 12.84 10.18
C PRO A 47 4.40 12.23 8.93
N PRO A 48 5.19 11.58 8.05
CA PRO A 48 4.66 11.01 6.81
C PRO A 48 3.47 10.13 7.20
N ARG A 49 2.30 10.38 6.58
CA ARG A 49 1.11 9.57 6.85
C ARG A 49 1.49 8.10 6.69
N ILE A 50 1.56 7.39 7.81
CA ILE A 50 1.97 6.00 7.84
C ILE A 50 0.81 5.16 7.30
N ASP A 51 0.81 4.94 5.99
CA ASP A 51 -0.16 4.08 5.33
C ASP A 51 -0.03 2.65 5.86
N GLY A 52 -1.15 2.02 6.19
CA GLY A 52 -1.18 0.61 6.59
C GLY A 52 -0.61 -0.31 5.50
N ARG A 53 -0.66 0.11 4.22
CA ARG A 53 -0.06 -0.61 3.10
C ARG A 53 1.47 -0.57 3.13
N SER A 54 2.07 0.56 3.47
CA SER A 54 3.53 0.67 3.56
C SER A 54 4.07 -0.15 4.75
N ARG A 55 3.33 -0.20 5.86
CA ARG A 55 3.63 -1.07 7.02
C ARG A 55 3.61 -2.58 6.71
N ARG A 56 2.85 -3.00 5.70
CA ARG A 56 2.73 -4.41 5.29
C ARG A 56 3.63 -4.77 4.10
N ARG A 57 4.40 -3.81 3.57
CA ARG A 57 5.26 -4.01 2.41
C ARG A 57 6.49 -4.83 2.80
N SER A 58 6.51 -6.11 2.45
CA SER A 58 7.64 -7.02 2.73
C SER A 58 8.75 -6.99 1.67
N ASN A 59 8.61 -6.20 0.60
CA ASN A 59 9.53 -6.14 -0.56
C ASN A 59 9.83 -7.51 -1.24
N ARG A 60 9.08 -8.57 -0.91
CA ARG A 60 9.18 -9.89 -1.53
C ARG A 60 8.35 -9.90 -2.82
N THR A 61 9.04 -9.81 -3.96
CA THR A 61 8.41 -9.67 -5.28
C THR A 61 8.52 -10.91 -6.16
N LEU A 62 9.54 -11.75 -5.93
CA LEU A 62 9.82 -12.93 -6.73
C LEU A 62 9.24 -14.20 -6.10
N GLN A 63 8.66 -15.05 -6.94
CA GLN A 63 8.17 -16.37 -6.54
C GLN A 63 9.28 -17.40 -6.67
N LEU A 64 9.33 -18.34 -5.74
CA LEU A 64 10.33 -19.41 -5.68
C LEU A 64 9.62 -20.76 -5.76
N ASN A 65 9.57 -21.33 -6.96
CA ASN A 65 8.86 -22.58 -7.26
C ASN A 65 9.83 -23.77 -7.17
N LEU A 66 9.96 -24.36 -5.98
CA LEU A 66 10.83 -25.51 -5.75
C LEU A 66 10.05 -26.82 -5.56
N ARG A 67 10.69 -27.93 -5.91
CA ARG A 67 10.30 -29.27 -5.45
C ARG A 67 11.31 -29.69 -4.39
N ILE A 68 10.83 -29.87 -3.16
CA ILE A 68 11.65 -30.23 -2.00
C ILE A 68 11.18 -31.55 -1.37
N THR A 69 12.04 -32.15 -0.56
CA THR A 69 11.68 -33.33 0.24
C THR A 69 10.74 -32.95 1.39
N PRO A 70 9.89 -33.88 1.87
CA PRO A 70 8.95 -33.60 2.96
C PRO A 70 9.67 -33.27 4.28
N GLU A 71 10.84 -33.87 4.52
CA GLU A 71 11.66 -33.60 5.72
C GLU A 71 12.16 -32.15 5.74
N CYS A 72 12.58 -31.63 4.58
CA CYS A 72 13.04 -30.25 4.45
C CYS A 72 11.90 -29.26 4.75
N ASP A 73 10.72 -29.52 4.20
CA ASP A 73 9.51 -28.70 4.41
C ASP A 73 9.08 -28.72 5.90
N ALA A 74 9.12 -29.89 6.55
CA ALA A 74 8.80 -30.03 7.97
C ALA A 74 9.77 -29.26 8.86
N LEU A 75 11.08 -29.35 8.60
CA LEU A 75 12.11 -28.61 9.33
C LEU A 75 11.95 -27.09 9.16
N LEU A 76 11.66 -26.63 7.94
CA LEU A 76 11.44 -25.22 7.66
C LEU A 76 10.24 -24.66 8.44
N ARG A 77 9.12 -25.40 8.51
CA ARG A 77 7.96 -24.99 9.32
C ARG A 77 8.27 -24.99 10.81
N HIS A 78 8.96 -26.02 11.31
CA HIS A 78 9.35 -26.08 12.71
C HIS A 78 10.22 -24.89 13.13
N ILE A 79 11.19 -24.48 12.30
CA ILE A 79 12.01 -23.28 12.55
C ILE A 79 11.15 -22.02 12.55
N ALA A 80 10.23 -21.89 11.58
CA ALA A 80 9.36 -20.73 11.47
C ALA A 80 8.44 -20.60 12.71
N ASP A 81 7.88 -21.71 13.19
CA ASP A 81 7.03 -21.76 14.38
C ASP A 81 7.82 -21.44 15.65
N GLN A 82 9.02 -22.01 15.80
CA GLN A 82 9.90 -21.75 16.95
C GLN A 82 10.30 -20.27 17.04
N GLU A 83 10.62 -19.63 15.91
CA GLU A 83 11.05 -18.24 15.87
C GLU A 83 9.88 -17.24 15.70
N ASN A 84 8.64 -17.71 15.54
CA ASN A 84 7.45 -16.90 15.24
C ASN A 84 7.64 -15.98 14.02
N ILE A 85 8.24 -16.52 12.96
CA ILE A 85 8.51 -15.80 11.70
C ILE A 85 7.76 -16.43 10.52
N LEU A 86 7.76 -15.72 9.39
CA LEU A 86 7.20 -16.27 8.16
C LEU A 86 8.08 -17.38 7.61
N LEU A 87 7.47 -18.39 6.96
CA LEU A 87 8.19 -19.47 6.28
C LEU A 87 9.21 -18.93 5.26
N THR A 88 8.85 -17.85 4.56
CA THR A 88 9.75 -17.15 3.62
C THR A 88 10.97 -16.56 4.31
N GLU A 89 10.83 -16.03 5.52
CA GLU A 89 11.94 -15.45 6.30
C GLU A 89 12.89 -16.52 6.81
N ALA A 90 12.36 -17.66 7.25
CA ALA A 90 13.17 -18.80 7.64
C ALA A 90 14.04 -19.27 6.46
N LEU A 91 13.47 -19.29 5.25
CA LEU A 91 14.20 -19.64 4.02
C LEU A 91 15.25 -18.58 3.64
N GLU A 92 14.93 -17.28 3.70
CA GLU A 92 15.90 -16.21 3.44
C GLU A 92 17.10 -16.28 4.41
N ARG A 93 16.83 -16.51 5.70
CA ARG A 93 17.86 -16.65 6.74
C ARG A 93 18.74 -17.88 6.51
N SER A 94 18.16 -19.02 6.13
CA SER A 94 18.92 -20.25 5.88
C SER A 94 19.87 -20.11 4.69
N VAL A 95 19.39 -19.51 3.59
CA VAL A 95 20.21 -19.21 2.41
C VAL A 95 21.33 -18.24 2.75
N ASN A 96 21.06 -17.18 3.51
CA ASN A 96 22.08 -16.22 3.94
C ASN A 96 23.15 -16.88 4.84
N SER A 97 22.74 -17.76 5.76
CA SER A 97 23.67 -18.53 6.59
C SER A 97 24.55 -19.46 5.75
N TYR A 98 23.98 -20.12 4.74
CA TYR A 98 24.73 -20.96 3.81
C TYR A 98 25.69 -20.13 2.93
N ALA A 99 25.27 -18.98 2.42
CA ALA A 99 26.11 -18.07 1.65
C ALA A 99 27.32 -17.57 2.45
N LYS A 100 27.11 -17.21 3.73
CA LYS A 100 28.19 -16.85 4.66
C LYS A 100 29.19 -17.98 4.85
N LYS A 101 28.72 -19.23 4.92
CA LYS A 101 29.60 -20.42 5.02
C LYS A 101 30.44 -20.62 3.74
N ILE A 102 29.88 -20.32 2.57
CA ILE A 102 30.59 -20.44 1.28
C ILE A 102 31.51 -19.23 1.02
N ALA A 103 31.42 -18.16 1.81
CA ALA A 103 32.14 -16.90 1.61
C ALA A 103 31.81 -16.23 0.25
N ILE A 104 30.57 -16.39 -0.23
CA ILE A 104 30.05 -15.59 -1.34
C ILE A 104 29.89 -14.17 -0.79
N LYS A 105 30.77 -13.27 -1.22
CA LYS A 105 30.80 -11.85 -0.85
C LYS A 105 29.93 -11.02 -1.79
#